data_AF-A0A286ZXD0-F1
#
_entry.id   AF-A0A286ZXD0-F1
#
_cell.length_a   1.000
_cell.length_b   1.000
_cell.length_c   1.000
_cell.angle_alpha   90.00
_cell.angle_beta   90.00
_cell.angle_gamma   90.00
#
_symmetry.space_group_name_H-M   'P 1'
#
loop_
_entity.id
_entity.type
_entity.pdbx_description
1 polymer ?
#
loop_
_entity_poly.entity_id
_entity_poly.type
_entity_poly.pdbx_seq_one_letter_code
_entity_poly.pdbx_strand_id
1 'polypeptide(L)'
;MSQGPSFPHFLTNHENSTKRLMQEAEKCQEKQKRERERVHGSCMKRLQPLDAPPLESSPWGLAMRLLAALLLLWVPGSLCLSGPSTVSGAVGGSLSVQCRYKEEYKEFDKYWCRQPCLLIWHQAVETRGANVEVRSGRVSIVDRPEDLTFTVTLENLTAQDAGKYRCGVATILQEEGLLGFLPDPFFQVQVIVPPASSSNSSTGMPEPLSRQQGPQGAICGETQPA
;
A
#
# COMPACT_ATOMS: atom_id res chain seq x y z
N MET A 1 -44.96 22.77 -15.30
CA MET A 1 -43.58 23.21 -15.63
C MET A 1 -42.83 23.35 -14.31
N SER A 2 -42.01 22.36 -13.96
CA SER A 2 -41.20 22.42 -12.73
C SER A 2 -40.07 23.41 -12.98
N GLN A 3 -40.04 24.50 -12.22
CA GLN A 3 -38.89 25.40 -12.22
C GLN A 3 -37.73 24.62 -11.58
N GLY A 4 -36.75 24.22 -12.40
CA GLY A 4 -35.49 23.70 -11.89
C GLY A 4 -34.76 24.79 -11.09
N PRO A 5 -33.92 24.40 -10.10
CA PRO A 5 -33.16 25.36 -9.31
C PRO A 5 -32.26 26.22 -10.21
N SER A 6 -32.19 27.51 -9.88
CA SER A 6 -31.42 28.50 -10.63
C SER A 6 -29.92 28.20 -10.61
N PHE A 7 -29.28 28.27 -11.80
CA PHE A 7 -27.83 28.06 -12.04
C PHE A 7 -26.88 28.58 -10.94
N PRO A 8 -27.01 29.82 -10.41
CA PRO A 8 -26.09 30.32 -9.38
C PRO A 8 -26.20 29.58 -8.02
N HIS A 9 -27.36 29.00 -7.69
CA HIS A 9 -27.53 28.20 -6.48
C HIS A 9 -26.90 26.81 -6.63
N PHE A 10 -26.86 26.27 -7.85
CA PHE A 10 -26.20 24.99 -8.14
C PHE A 10 -24.68 25.09 -8.01
N LEU A 11 -24.08 26.17 -8.52
CA LEU A 11 -22.63 26.39 -8.47
C LEU A 11 -22.09 26.64 -7.06
N THR A 12 -22.82 27.39 -6.23
CA THR A 12 -22.43 27.67 -4.84
C THR A 12 -22.52 26.45 -3.93
N ASN A 13 -23.52 25.58 -4.14
CA ASN A 13 -23.57 24.27 -3.48
C ASN A 13 -22.48 23.33 -3.99
N HIS A 14 -22.19 23.40 -5.30
CA HIS A 14 -21.00 22.94 -6.01
C HIS A 14 -19.70 23.09 -5.19
N GLU A 15 -19.34 24.35 -5.05
CA GLU A 15 -18.09 24.84 -4.47
C GLU A 15 -17.99 24.59 -2.95
N ASN A 16 -19.12 24.64 -2.23
CA ASN A 16 -19.16 24.33 -0.80
C ASN A 16 -18.98 22.84 -0.53
N SER A 17 -19.52 21.98 -1.40
CA SER A 17 -19.36 20.52 -1.31
C SER A 17 -17.91 20.11 -1.60
N THR A 18 -17.31 20.67 -2.66
CA THR A 18 -15.90 20.40 -2.97
C THR A 18 -14.99 20.86 -1.83
N LYS A 19 -15.17 22.07 -1.28
CA LYS A 19 -14.38 22.56 -0.12
C LYS A 19 -14.43 21.63 1.09
N ARG A 20 -15.58 21.01 1.37
CA ARG A 20 -15.72 20.04 2.46
C ARG A 20 -14.93 18.76 2.18
N LEU A 21 -15.07 18.19 0.99
CA LEU A 21 -14.35 16.98 0.58
C LEU A 21 -12.83 17.19 0.59
N MET A 22 -12.38 18.39 0.19
CA MET A 22 -10.97 18.80 0.26
C MET A 22 -10.44 18.79 1.70
N GLN A 23 -11.16 19.44 2.63
CA GLN A 23 -10.78 19.49 4.03
C GLN A 23 -10.77 18.10 4.69
N GLU A 24 -11.70 17.23 4.29
CA GLU A 24 -11.76 15.84 4.74
C GLU A 24 -10.58 15.03 4.22
N ALA A 25 -10.20 15.18 2.95
CA ALA A 25 -9.04 14.51 2.35
C ALA A 25 -7.72 14.90 3.06
N GLU A 26 -7.49 16.19 3.30
CA GLU A 26 -6.29 16.68 4.00
C GLU A 26 -6.22 16.13 5.43
N LYS A 27 -7.32 16.23 6.19
CA LYS A 27 -7.41 15.69 7.55
C LYS A 27 -7.12 14.19 7.56
N CYS A 28 -7.55 13.50 6.51
CA CYS A 28 -7.38 12.07 6.38
C CYS A 28 -5.95 11.65 6.05
N GLN A 29 -5.29 12.39 5.18
CA GLN A 29 -3.87 12.17 4.88
C GLN A 29 -2.99 12.40 6.11
N GLU A 30 -3.22 13.49 6.84
CA GLU A 30 -2.47 13.79 8.07
C GLU A 30 -2.65 12.68 9.12
N LYS A 31 -3.84 12.12 9.20
CA LYS A 31 -4.13 10.97 10.06
C LYS A 31 -3.49 9.67 9.56
N GLN A 32 -3.52 9.39 8.26
CA GLN A 32 -2.79 8.28 7.65
C GLN A 32 -1.28 8.39 7.92
N LYS A 33 -0.73 9.61 7.87
CA LYS A 33 0.67 9.89 8.22
C LYS A 33 0.95 9.60 9.69
N ARG A 34 0.13 10.10 10.62
CA ARG A 34 0.26 9.83 12.06
C ARG A 34 0.13 8.35 12.42
N GLU A 35 -0.76 7.62 11.76
CA GLU A 35 -0.90 6.18 11.96
C GLU A 35 0.31 5.42 11.42
N ARG A 36 0.82 5.79 10.24
CA ARG A 36 2.05 5.23 9.68
C ARG A 36 3.24 5.46 10.60
N GLU A 37 3.38 6.67 11.15
CA GLU A 37 4.42 7.02 12.12
C GLU A 37 4.25 6.27 13.45
N ARG A 38 3.01 6.06 13.93
CA ARG A 38 2.74 5.18 15.07
C ARG A 38 3.17 3.74 14.81
N VAL A 39 2.88 3.17 13.63
CA VAL A 39 3.28 1.80 13.27
C VAL A 39 4.79 1.68 13.10
N HIS A 40 5.44 2.62 12.39
CA HIS A 40 6.90 2.64 12.23
C HIS A 40 7.62 2.89 13.58
N GLY A 41 7.11 3.79 14.41
CA GLY A 41 7.63 4.07 15.75
C GLY A 41 7.38 2.93 16.76
N SER A 42 6.35 2.11 16.56
CA SER A 42 6.09 0.90 17.36
C SER A 42 7.12 -0.20 17.09
N CYS A 43 7.65 -0.30 15.87
CA CYS A 43 8.71 -1.25 15.52
C CYS A 43 10.03 -0.94 16.23
N MET A 44 10.38 0.35 16.39
CA MET A 44 11.61 0.76 17.08
C MET A 44 11.56 0.66 18.61
N LYS A 45 10.37 0.51 19.22
CA LYS A 45 10.23 0.36 20.68
C LYS A 45 10.45 -1.08 21.19
N ARG A 46 10.84 -2.02 20.32
CA ARG A 46 11.12 -3.43 20.69
C ARG A 46 12.59 -3.71 21.02
N LEU A 47 13.39 -2.68 21.32
CA LEU A 47 14.61 -2.81 22.12
C LEU A 47 14.31 -2.29 23.52
N GLN A 48 13.95 -3.22 24.41
CA GLN A 48 13.78 -2.94 25.84
C GLN A 48 15.17 -2.68 26.47
N PRO A 49 15.30 -1.71 27.38
CA PRO A 49 16.26 -1.82 28.48
C PRO A 49 15.67 -2.70 29.58
N LEU A 50 16.45 -3.70 30.00
CA LEU A 50 16.21 -4.49 31.20
C LEU A 50 16.15 -3.60 32.45
N ASP A 51 15.27 -4.02 33.36
CA ASP A 51 15.20 -3.75 34.81
C ASP A 51 14.89 -2.32 35.30
N ALA A 52 13.62 -2.11 35.63
CA ALA A 52 13.18 -1.17 36.66
C ALA A 52 12.20 -1.89 37.62
N PRO A 53 12.33 -1.71 38.95
CA PRO A 53 11.55 -2.43 39.95
C PRO A 53 10.06 -2.06 39.90
N PRO A 54 9.16 -2.96 40.35
CA PRO A 54 7.72 -2.74 40.24
C PRO A 54 7.25 -1.71 41.26
N LEU A 55 7.04 -0.47 40.83
CA LEU A 55 6.33 0.52 41.64
C LEU A 55 4.83 0.25 41.58
N GLU A 56 4.39 -0.51 42.57
CA GLU A 56 3.18 -0.36 43.38
C GLU A 56 1.89 0.15 42.72
N SER A 57 0.86 -0.67 42.94
CA SER A 57 -0.56 -0.53 42.64
C SER A 57 -1.24 0.71 43.25
N SER A 58 -0.85 1.91 42.80
CA SER A 58 -1.58 3.13 43.10
C SER A 58 -2.88 3.20 42.28
N PRO A 59 -4.05 3.47 42.91
CA PRO A 59 -5.34 3.64 42.21
C PRO A 59 -5.28 4.67 41.08
N TRP A 60 -4.43 5.70 41.25
CA TRP A 60 -4.22 6.77 40.29
C TRP A 60 -3.47 6.30 39.04
N GLY A 61 -2.59 5.30 39.16
CA GLY A 61 -1.87 4.72 38.02
C GLY A 61 -2.79 3.92 37.09
N LEU A 62 -3.71 3.15 37.66
CA LEU A 62 -4.76 2.46 36.91
C LEU A 62 -5.75 3.45 36.29
N ALA A 63 -6.14 4.50 37.02
CA ALA A 63 -6.99 5.56 36.49
C ALA A 63 -6.32 6.27 35.30
N MET A 64 -5.04 6.64 35.38
CA MET A 64 -4.30 7.26 34.28
C MET A 64 -4.12 6.32 33.07
N ARG A 65 -3.95 5.01 33.31
CA ARG A 65 -3.90 3.98 32.26
C ARG A 65 -5.24 3.82 31.55
N LEU A 66 -6.34 3.82 32.30
CA LEU A 66 -7.70 3.75 31.77
C LEU A 66 -8.08 5.02 31.01
N LEU A 67 -7.74 6.20 31.55
CA LEU A 67 -7.93 7.48 30.86
C LEU A 67 -7.14 7.55 29.56
N ALA A 68 -5.88 7.09 29.56
CA ALA A 68 -5.07 7.00 28.34
C ALA A 68 -5.64 5.99 27.34
N ALA A 69 -6.10 4.81 27.78
CA ALA A 69 -6.73 3.81 26.92
C ALA A 69 -8.07 4.31 26.33
N LEU A 70 -8.87 5.02 27.13
CA LEU A 70 -10.13 5.64 26.70
C LEU A 70 -9.88 6.78 25.69
N LEU A 71 -8.80 7.54 25.88
CA LEU A 71 -8.35 8.55 24.90
C LEU A 71 -7.90 7.92 23.57
N LEU A 72 -7.27 6.73 23.63
CA LEU A 72 -6.85 5.97 22.45
C LEU A 72 -8.05 5.33 21.71
N LEU A 73 -9.10 4.92 22.46
CA LEU A 73 -10.37 4.43 21.91
C LEU A 73 -11.17 5.54 21.19
N TRP A 74 -10.94 6.80 21.55
CA TRP A 74 -11.64 7.95 20.95
C TRP A 74 -10.92 8.58 19.75
N VAL A 75 -9.88 7.94 19.21
CA VAL A 75 -9.38 8.28 17.89
C VAL A 75 -10.14 7.39 16.90
N PRO A 76 -11.26 7.85 16.29
CA PRO A 76 -11.85 7.11 15.18
C PRO A 76 -10.79 7.09 14.09
N GLY A 77 -10.03 6.00 13.99
CA GLY A 77 -8.86 5.78 13.13
C GLY A 77 -9.22 5.40 11.69
N SER A 78 -10.35 5.85 11.14
CA SER A 78 -10.67 5.52 9.75
C SER A 78 -9.75 6.25 8.76
N LEU A 79 -8.91 5.48 8.08
CA LEU A 79 -8.14 5.92 6.91
C LEU A 79 -9.10 6.05 5.71
N CYS A 80 -8.86 7.02 4.83
CA CYS A 80 -9.71 7.27 3.66
C CYS A 80 -9.55 6.22 2.58
N LEU A 81 -8.35 5.65 2.53
CA LEU A 81 -8.03 4.47 1.76
C LEU A 81 -7.37 3.45 2.66
N SER A 82 -7.66 2.18 2.40
CA SER A 82 -7.01 1.04 3.02
C SER A 82 -6.78 -0.06 2.01
N GLY A 83 -5.75 -0.87 2.23
CA GLY A 83 -5.37 -1.95 1.33
C GLY A 83 -4.28 -2.81 1.96
N PRO A 84 -3.79 -3.82 1.24
CA PRO A 84 -2.66 -4.62 1.71
C PRO A 84 -1.39 -3.75 1.74
N SER A 85 -0.67 -3.75 2.87
CA SER A 85 0.60 -3.01 2.97
C SER A 85 1.70 -3.61 2.09
N THR A 86 1.63 -4.93 1.87
CA THR A 86 2.60 -5.70 1.10
C THR A 86 1.87 -6.77 0.30
N VAL A 87 2.26 -6.94 -0.96
CA VAL A 87 1.79 -8.03 -1.84
C VAL A 87 3.00 -8.65 -2.54
N SER A 88 2.92 -9.94 -2.83
CA SER A 88 3.99 -10.66 -3.52
C SER A 88 3.44 -11.49 -4.67
N GLY A 89 4.16 -11.55 -5.78
CA GLY A 89 3.87 -12.44 -6.91
C GLY A 89 5.15 -12.93 -7.56
N ALA A 90 5.15 -14.16 -8.07
CA ALA A 90 6.31 -14.73 -8.75
C ALA A 90 6.51 -14.13 -10.15
N VAL A 91 7.75 -14.12 -10.64
CA VAL A 91 8.05 -13.75 -12.05
C VAL A 91 7.22 -14.60 -13.01
N GLY A 92 6.64 -13.96 -14.03
CA GLY A 92 5.70 -14.55 -14.99
C GLY A 92 4.27 -14.73 -14.45
N GLY A 93 4.08 -14.63 -13.14
CA GLY A 93 2.78 -14.74 -12.47
C GLY A 93 1.96 -13.45 -12.54
N SER A 94 0.86 -13.43 -11.79
CA SER A 94 0.00 -12.25 -11.63
C SER A 94 -0.30 -12.00 -10.16
N LEU A 95 -0.60 -10.75 -9.80
CA LEU A 95 -1.08 -10.37 -8.47
C LEU A 95 -2.24 -9.39 -8.59
N SER A 96 -3.09 -9.35 -7.57
CA SER A 96 -4.16 -8.38 -7.46
C SER A 96 -4.09 -7.63 -6.13
N VAL A 97 -4.41 -6.34 -6.18
CA VAL A 97 -4.42 -5.42 -5.05
C VAL A 97 -5.83 -4.86 -4.93
N GLN A 98 -6.47 -5.11 -3.79
CA GLN A 98 -7.78 -4.53 -3.48
C GLN A 98 -7.60 -3.35 -2.54
N CYS A 99 -8.07 -2.19 -2.97
CA CYS A 99 -7.99 -0.94 -2.22
C CYS A 99 -9.41 -0.44 -1.93
N ARG A 100 -9.73 -0.38 -0.64
CA ARG A 100 -11.00 0.15 -0.14
C ARG A 100 -10.91 1.64 0.06
N TYR A 101 -12.01 2.33 -0.18
CA TYR A 101 -12.16 3.76 0.06
C TYR A 101 -13.44 4.04 0.84
N LYS A 102 -13.63 5.28 1.30
CA LYS A 102 -14.86 5.70 1.96
C LYS A 102 -15.90 6.16 0.95
N GLU A 103 -17.17 6.10 1.33
CA GLU A 103 -18.33 6.57 0.55
C GLU A 103 -18.13 7.97 -0.06
N GLU A 104 -17.47 8.89 0.67
CA GLU A 104 -17.18 10.25 0.19
C GLU A 104 -16.36 10.30 -1.11
N TYR A 105 -15.68 9.21 -1.47
CA TYR A 105 -14.88 9.07 -2.70
C TYR A 105 -15.53 8.20 -3.78
N LYS A 106 -16.81 7.85 -3.64
CA LYS A 106 -17.52 6.95 -4.57
C LYS A 106 -17.48 7.46 -6.01
N GLU A 107 -17.70 8.76 -6.21
CA GLU A 107 -17.79 9.41 -7.53
C GLU A 107 -16.44 9.87 -8.12
N PHE A 108 -15.33 9.67 -7.40
CA PHE A 108 -14.01 10.11 -7.86
C PHE A 108 -13.29 9.02 -8.62
N ASP A 109 -12.45 9.39 -9.58
CA ASP A 109 -11.60 8.41 -10.25
C ASP A 109 -10.54 7.83 -9.30
N LYS A 110 -10.23 6.55 -9.50
CA LYS A 110 -9.23 5.80 -8.73
C LYS A 110 -8.03 5.56 -9.61
N TYR A 111 -6.84 5.61 -9.01
CA TYR A 111 -5.60 5.37 -9.74
C TYR A 111 -4.66 4.41 -9.04
N TRP A 112 -3.84 3.76 -9.85
CA TRP A 112 -2.67 2.99 -9.45
C TRP A 112 -1.42 3.58 -10.07
N CYS A 113 -0.42 3.88 -9.25
CA CYS A 113 0.80 4.51 -9.72
C CYS A 113 2.05 4.02 -8.96
N ARG A 114 3.15 3.80 -9.69
CA ARG A 114 4.47 3.50 -9.10
C ARG A 114 5.10 4.78 -8.55
N GLN A 115 5.61 4.74 -7.32
CA GLN A 115 6.28 5.90 -6.74
C GLN A 115 7.64 6.16 -7.42
N PRO A 116 8.01 7.44 -7.66
CA PRO A 116 7.26 8.66 -7.33
C PRO A 116 6.09 8.91 -8.29
N CYS A 117 4.91 9.31 -7.81
CA CYS A 117 3.77 9.60 -8.69
C CYS A 117 3.83 11.05 -9.19
N LEU A 118 4.53 11.27 -10.31
CA LEU A 118 4.59 12.59 -10.97
C LEU A 118 3.61 12.63 -12.14
N LEU A 119 2.80 13.69 -12.18
CA LEU A 119 1.66 13.93 -13.08
C LEU A 119 1.94 13.76 -14.59
N ILE A 120 3.19 13.81 -15.02
CA ILE A 120 3.56 13.93 -16.44
C ILE A 120 4.39 12.72 -16.92
N TRP A 121 4.94 11.91 -16.01
CA TRP A 121 6.01 10.97 -16.34
C TRP A 121 5.83 9.53 -15.85
N HIS A 122 4.81 9.25 -15.02
CA HIS A 122 4.67 7.93 -14.42
C HIS A 122 3.53 7.13 -15.04
N GLN A 123 3.76 5.82 -15.13
CA GLN A 123 2.83 4.80 -15.59
C GLN A 123 1.69 4.65 -14.56
N ALA A 124 0.84 5.67 -14.49
CA ALA A 124 -0.41 5.64 -13.75
C ALA A 124 -1.49 4.98 -14.62
N VAL A 125 -2.33 4.17 -14.00
CA VAL A 125 -3.56 3.65 -14.61
C VAL A 125 -4.71 4.18 -13.78
N GLU A 126 -5.65 4.83 -14.43
CA GLU A 126 -6.79 5.50 -13.82
C GLU A 126 -8.09 4.90 -14.34
N THR A 127 -9.11 4.88 -13.50
CA THR A 127 -10.46 4.47 -13.88
C THR A 127 -11.06 5.46 -14.88
N ARG A 128 -12.13 5.02 -15.54
CA ARG A 128 -12.93 5.86 -16.45
C ARG A 128 -14.41 5.59 -16.20
N GLY A 129 -14.82 5.78 -14.94
CA GLY A 129 -16.15 5.46 -14.46
C GLY A 129 -16.30 4.07 -13.80
N ALA A 130 -17.47 3.88 -13.21
CA ALA A 130 -17.84 2.72 -12.39
C ALA A 130 -17.90 1.41 -13.19
N ASN A 131 -17.36 0.32 -12.62
CA ASN A 131 -17.44 -1.04 -13.16
C ASN A 131 -16.82 -1.20 -14.57
N VAL A 132 -15.99 -0.25 -15.01
CA VAL A 132 -15.26 -0.32 -16.27
C VAL A 132 -13.82 -0.72 -15.97
N GLU A 133 -13.35 -1.81 -16.58
CA GLU A 133 -11.94 -2.18 -16.54
C GLU A 133 -11.13 -1.29 -17.48
N VAL A 134 -10.13 -0.61 -16.96
CA VAL A 134 -9.16 0.17 -17.73
C VAL A 134 -7.81 -0.54 -17.67
N ARG A 135 -7.14 -0.67 -18.82
CA ARG A 135 -5.87 -1.39 -18.95
C ARG A 135 -4.78 -0.50 -19.53
N SER A 136 -3.57 -0.63 -19.00
CA SER A 136 -2.34 -0.02 -19.53
C SER A 136 -1.20 -1.03 -19.47
N GLY A 137 -0.84 -1.58 -20.63
CA GLY A 137 0.14 -2.66 -20.73
C GLY A 137 -0.30 -3.89 -19.93
N ARG A 138 0.51 -4.26 -18.94
CA ARG A 138 0.30 -5.44 -18.06
C ARG A 138 -0.50 -5.12 -16.78
N VAL A 139 -1.02 -3.91 -16.67
CA VAL A 139 -1.74 -3.45 -15.48
C VAL A 139 -3.19 -3.14 -15.84
N SER A 140 -4.14 -3.65 -15.05
CA SER A 140 -5.54 -3.26 -15.13
C SER A 140 -6.06 -2.72 -13.82
N ILE A 141 -7.08 -1.86 -13.91
CA ILE A 141 -7.80 -1.28 -12.79
C ILE A 141 -9.30 -1.31 -13.05
N VAL A 142 -10.08 -1.64 -12.03
CA VAL A 142 -11.55 -1.58 -12.06
C VAL A 142 -12.07 -1.09 -10.72
N ASP A 143 -12.97 -0.12 -10.74
CA ASP A 143 -13.67 0.35 -9.54
C ASP A 143 -15.02 -0.33 -9.38
N ARG A 144 -15.34 -0.77 -8.17
CA ARG A 144 -16.65 -1.30 -7.76
C ARG A 144 -17.25 -0.40 -6.67
N PRO A 145 -18.01 0.63 -7.06
CA PRO A 145 -18.61 1.61 -6.14
C PRO A 145 -19.52 1.02 -5.07
N GLU A 146 -20.21 -0.08 -5.38
CA GLU A 146 -21.10 -0.75 -4.41
C GLU A 146 -20.33 -1.44 -3.28
N ASP A 147 -19.09 -1.84 -3.55
CA ASP A 147 -18.20 -2.48 -2.56
C ASP A 147 -17.23 -1.47 -1.93
N LEU A 148 -17.30 -0.19 -2.33
CA LEU A 148 -16.32 0.85 -2.02
C LEU A 148 -14.87 0.38 -2.21
N THR A 149 -14.64 -0.40 -3.27
CA THR A 149 -13.38 -1.10 -3.49
C THR A 149 -13.01 -1.03 -4.96
N PHE A 150 -11.78 -0.60 -5.26
CA PHE A 150 -11.19 -0.80 -6.58
C PHE A 150 -10.12 -1.89 -6.53
N THR A 151 -10.00 -2.62 -7.62
CA THR A 151 -9.06 -3.72 -7.79
C THR A 151 -8.06 -3.36 -8.87
N VAL A 152 -6.78 -3.54 -8.57
CA VAL A 152 -5.68 -3.43 -9.53
C VAL A 152 -5.14 -4.83 -9.77
N THR A 153 -4.92 -5.21 -11.02
CA THR A 153 -4.28 -6.49 -11.37
C THR A 153 -3.02 -6.23 -12.18
N LEU A 154 -1.90 -6.84 -11.75
CA LEU A 154 -0.63 -6.81 -12.45
C LEU A 154 -0.38 -8.21 -13.00
N GLU A 155 -0.22 -8.33 -14.31
CA GLU A 155 -0.02 -9.59 -15.01
C GLU A 155 1.41 -9.75 -15.51
N ASN A 156 1.81 -11.00 -15.76
CA ASN A 156 3.12 -11.37 -16.30
C ASN A 156 4.27 -10.59 -15.61
N LEU A 157 4.34 -10.73 -14.29
CA LEU A 157 5.22 -9.97 -13.42
C LEU A 157 6.70 -10.16 -13.80
N THR A 158 7.47 -9.09 -13.70
CA THR A 158 8.91 -9.08 -13.88
C THR A 158 9.58 -8.60 -12.60
N ALA A 159 10.87 -8.92 -12.42
CA ALA A 159 11.62 -8.40 -11.27
C ALA A 159 11.60 -6.85 -11.20
N GLN A 160 11.42 -6.18 -12.34
CA GLN A 160 11.34 -4.72 -12.42
C GLN A 160 10.04 -4.13 -11.85
N ASP A 161 9.00 -4.95 -11.68
CA ASP A 161 7.72 -4.53 -11.08
C ASP A 161 7.80 -4.47 -9.54
N ALA A 162 8.87 -4.94 -8.93
CA ALA A 162 9.09 -4.75 -7.50
C ALA A 162 9.24 -3.25 -7.17
N GLY A 163 8.58 -2.80 -6.10
CA GLY A 163 8.64 -1.40 -5.71
C GLY A 163 7.49 -0.93 -4.84
N LYS A 164 7.49 0.36 -4.54
CA LYS A 164 6.42 1.02 -3.79
C LYS A 164 5.44 1.67 -4.75
N TYR A 165 4.17 1.43 -4.52
CA TYR A 165 3.06 1.91 -5.33
C TYR A 165 2.05 2.65 -4.46
N ARG A 166 1.20 3.45 -5.11
CA ARG A 166 0.05 4.13 -4.52
C ARG A 166 -1.23 3.60 -5.15
N CYS A 167 -2.15 3.19 -4.28
CA CYS A 167 -3.58 3.25 -4.55
C CYS A 167 -4.05 4.65 -4.18
N GLY A 168 -4.66 5.40 -5.09
CA GLY A 168 -5.12 6.75 -4.80
C GLY A 168 -6.47 7.08 -5.40
N VAL A 169 -7.03 8.19 -4.95
CA VAL A 169 -8.22 8.82 -5.53
C VAL A 169 -7.77 10.10 -6.20
N ALA A 170 -8.10 10.27 -7.48
CA ALA A 170 -7.82 11.50 -8.21
C ALA A 170 -8.81 12.56 -7.75
N THR A 171 -8.34 13.55 -7.00
CA THR A 171 -9.18 14.64 -6.44
C THR A 171 -9.10 15.94 -7.24
N ILE A 172 -8.53 15.87 -8.45
CA ILE A 172 -8.36 17.04 -9.32
C ILE A 172 -9.73 17.47 -9.86
N LEU A 173 -10.18 18.66 -9.44
CA LEU A 173 -11.28 19.36 -10.10
C LEU A 173 -10.78 19.87 -11.45
N GLN A 174 -11.24 19.25 -12.53
CA GLN A 174 -11.02 19.75 -13.88
C GLN A 174 -12.04 20.88 -14.16
N GLU A 175 -11.84 22.03 -13.54
CA GLU A 175 -12.52 23.29 -13.90
C GLU A 175 -11.50 24.26 -14.49
N GLU A 176 -11.94 25.00 -15.51
CA GLU A 176 -11.14 25.78 -16.46
C GLU A 176 -9.96 26.55 -15.82
N GLY A 177 -8.74 26.06 -16.04
CA GLY A 177 -7.52 26.88 -15.93
C GLY A 177 -6.96 27.15 -14.54
N LEU A 178 -7.58 26.66 -13.45
CA LEU A 178 -6.99 26.74 -12.11
C LEU A 178 -6.77 25.34 -11.53
N LEU A 179 -5.56 24.82 -11.72
CA LEU A 179 -5.13 23.54 -11.18
C LEU A 179 -5.05 23.64 -9.65
N GLY A 180 -6.14 23.29 -8.98
CA GLY A 180 -6.14 23.08 -7.54
C GLY A 180 -5.25 21.88 -7.23
N PHE A 181 -3.99 22.12 -6.85
CA PHE A 181 -3.05 21.11 -6.38
C PHE A 181 -3.47 20.63 -4.98
N LEU A 182 -4.50 19.81 -4.92
CA LEU A 182 -4.84 19.11 -3.70
C LEU A 182 -3.99 17.84 -3.62
N PRO A 183 -3.51 17.47 -2.43
CA PRO A 183 -2.81 16.22 -2.27
C PRO A 183 -3.84 15.07 -2.27
N ASP A 184 -3.87 14.30 -3.36
CA ASP A 184 -4.73 13.13 -3.51
C ASP A 184 -4.61 12.15 -2.33
N PRO A 185 -5.71 11.71 -1.69
CA PRO A 185 -5.62 10.70 -0.65
C PRO A 185 -5.12 9.37 -1.27
N PHE A 186 -4.14 8.74 -0.63
CA PHE A 186 -3.53 7.51 -1.14
C PHE A 186 -3.11 6.52 -0.06
N PHE A 187 -3.16 5.23 -0.38
CA PHE A 187 -2.58 4.15 0.42
C PHE A 187 -1.34 3.58 -0.28
N GLN A 188 -0.26 3.35 0.48
CA GLN A 188 0.99 2.83 -0.10
C GLN A 188 1.02 1.30 -0.02
N VAL A 189 1.41 0.66 -1.12
CA VAL A 189 1.56 -0.79 -1.24
C VAL A 189 2.99 -1.13 -1.64
N GLN A 190 3.62 -2.08 -0.93
CA GLN A 190 4.91 -2.65 -1.30
C GLN A 190 4.68 -3.90 -2.17
N VAL A 191 5.11 -3.86 -3.42
CA VAL A 191 5.11 -5.01 -4.32
C VAL A 191 6.46 -5.72 -4.23
N ILE A 192 6.42 -7.03 -4.01
CA ILE A 192 7.59 -7.92 -3.95
C ILE A 192 7.50 -8.92 -5.09
N VAL A 193 8.57 -9.05 -5.87
CA VAL A 193 8.67 -10.07 -6.92
C VAL A 193 9.90 -10.94 -6.62
N PRO A 194 9.73 -12.12 -6.00
CA PRO A 194 10.84 -13.02 -5.73
C PRO A 194 11.44 -13.53 -7.06
N PRO A 195 12.75 -13.76 -7.13
CA PRO A 195 13.33 -14.48 -8.26
C PRO A 195 12.73 -15.89 -8.33
N ALA A 196 12.58 -16.41 -9.55
CA ALA A 196 12.19 -17.81 -9.71
C ALA A 196 13.22 -18.68 -8.98
N SER A 197 12.78 -19.50 -8.04
CA SER A 197 13.62 -20.55 -7.48
C SER A 197 14.01 -21.45 -8.64
N SER A 198 15.27 -21.38 -9.08
CA SER A 198 15.84 -22.31 -10.04
C SER A 198 15.84 -23.70 -9.40
N SER A 199 14.75 -24.45 -9.57
CA SER A 199 14.79 -25.89 -9.41
C SER A 199 15.72 -26.40 -10.50
N ASN A 200 16.97 -26.66 -10.15
CA ASN A 200 17.89 -27.40 -10.99
C ASN A 200 17.29 -28.79 -11.22
N SER A 201 16.53 -28.96 -12.29
CA SER A 201 16.26 -30.27 -12.87
C SER A 201 17.58 -30.75 -13.45
N SER A 202 18.33 -31.50 -12.65
CA SER A 202 19.55 -32.17 -13.08
C SER A 202 19.21 -33.08 -14.27
N THR A 203 19.69 -32.67 -15.43
CA THR A 203 19.84 -33.42 -16.66
C THR A 203 20.31 -34.85 -16.37
N GLY A 204 19.54 -35.82 -16.86
CA GLY A 204 19.93 -37.22 -16.87
C GLY A 204 21.01 -37.48 -17.92
N MET A 205 22.06 -38.19 -17.48
CA MET A 205 22.98 -39.08 -18.24
C MET A 205 23.94 -38.43 -19.25
N PRO A 206 25.21 -38.91 -19.33
CA PRO A 206 25.52 -40.28 -19.74
C PRO A 206 26.53 -41.06 -18.87
N GLU A 207 26.44 -42.38 -18.94
CA GLU A 207 27.50 -43.37 -18.64
C GLU A 207 28.41 -43.52 -19.88
N PRO A 208 29.75 -43.67 -19.75
CA PRO A 208 30.37 -44.99 -19.63
C PRO A 208 31.47 -45.13 -18.57
N LEU A 209 31.46 -46.34 -18.01
CA LEU A 209 32.46 -46.98 -17.17
C LEU A 209 33.88 -46.93 -17.78
N SER A 210 34.86 -46.43 -17.02
CA SER A 210 36.26 -46.80 -17.20
C SER A 210 36.99 -46.82 -15.86
N ARG A 211 37.46 -48.04 -15.57
CA ARG A 211 38.17 -48.55 -14.42
C ARG A 211 39.64 -48.14 -14.48
N GLN A 212 40.22 -47.58 -13.41
CA GLN A 212 41.57 -47.93 -12.90
C GLN A 212 41.72 -47.49 -11.43
N GLN A 213 42.51 -48.28 -10.70
CA GLN A 213 42.60 -48.36 -9.25
C GLN A 213 43.95 -47.82 -8.75
N GLY A 214 43.93 -47.04 -7.66
CA GLY A 214 45.01 -46.93 -6.66
C GLY A 214 45.84 -45.63 -6.65
N PRO A 215 46.61 -45.37 -5.57
CA PRO A 215 46.15 -45.32 -4.17
C PRO A 215 46.68 -44.12 -3.34
N GLN A 216 45.96 -43.83 -2.25
CA GLN A 216 46.39 -43.30 -0.94
C GLN A 216 47.06 -41.91 -0.86
N GLY A 217 46.29 -40.93 -0.37
CA GLY A 217 46.75 -39.63 0.13
C GLY A 217 46.64 -39.53 1.65
N ALA A 218 47.67 -38.94 2.26
CA ALA A 218 47.94 -38.87 3.70
C ALA A 218 47.08 -37.84 4.46
N ILE A 219 47.01 -38.07 5.78
CA ILE A 219 46.39 -37.25 6.82
C ILE A 219 47.32 -36.08 7.19
N CYS A 220 46.77 -34.87 7.35
CA CYS A 220 47.21 -33.79 8.24
C CYS A 220 45.92 -33.09 8.72
N GLY A 221 45.61 -32.87 9.99
CA GLY A 221 46.45 -32.34 11.06
C GLY A 221 45.89 -30.97 11.46
N GLU A 222 45.11 -30.94 12.54
CA GLU A 222 44.41 -29.80 13.14
C GLU A 222 45.37 -28.77 13.77
N THR A 223 45.02 -27.49 13.84
CA THR A 223 45.33 -26.55 14.95
C THR A 223 44.55 -25.22 14.79
N GLN A 224 43.76 -24.86 15.81
CA GLN A 224 43.24 -23.52 16.10
C GLN A 224 44.31 -22.63 16.76
N PRO A 225 44.15 -21.29 16.72
CA PRO A 225 44.69 -20.45 17.78
C PRO A 225 43.67 -19.51 18.44
N ALA A 226 43.84 -19.44 19.78
CA ALA A 226 43.58 -18.38 20.77
C ALA A 226 42.19 -17.73 20.87
#